data_AF-A0A103TR21-F1
#
_entry.id   AF-A0A103TR21-F1
#
_cell.length_a   1.000
_cell.length_b   1.000
_cell.length_c   1.000
_cell.angle_alpha   90.00
_cell.angle_beta   90.00
_cell.angle_gamma   90.00
#
_symmetry.space_group_name_H-M   'P 1'
#
loop_
_entity.id
_entity.type
_entity.pdbx_description
1 polymer ?
#
loop_
_entity_poly.entity_id
_entity_poly.type
_entity_poly.pdbx_seq_one_letter_code
_entity_poly.pdbx_strand_id
1 'polypeptide(L)'
;MPNRSIAFTIAFNRRSPIVPQSLSGIRRPSLPKLSFKLVGNSVFSLPVGNYFIDTSENVKCLALQPVTSSGGFSVIENVMQQGFLFEFDIGRSQLGFSRSGCTRA
;
A
#
# COMPACT_ATOMS: atom_id res chain seq x y z
N MET A 1 -13.95 -25.42 2.35
CA MET A 1 -12.61 -24.88 2.68
C MET A 1 -12.82 -23.55 3.38
N PRO A 2 -12.51 -23.40 4.68
CA PRO A 2 -12.75 -22.12 5.35
C PRO A 2 -11.79 -21.07 4.79
N ASN A 3 -12.36 -19.96 4.35
CA ASN A 3 -11.68 -18.80 3.77
C ASN A 3 -10.79 -18.17 4.86
N ARG A 4 -9.52 -18.59 4.95
CA ARG A 4 -8.57 -18.06 5.92
C ARG A 4 -7.79 -16.93 5.29
N SER A 5 -8.35 -15.73 5.38
CA SER A 5 -7.63 -14.48 5.07
C SER A 5 -6.39 -14.37 5.97
N ILE A 6 -5.22 -14.09 5.38
CA ILE A 6 -4.05 -13.68 6.16
C ILE A 6 -4.30 -12.23 6.58
N ALA A 7 -4.70 -12.03 7.84
CA ALA A 7 -4.90 -10.71 8.41
C ALA A 7 -3.54 -10.13 8.83
N PHE A 8 -3.18 -8.97 8.28
CA PHE A 8 -2.03 -8.21 8.74
C PHE A 8 -2.51 -7.05 9.60
N THR A 9 -2.02 -6.96 10.83
CA THR A 9 -2.19 -5.73 11.62
C THR A 9 -1.17 -4.71 11.14
N ILE A 10 -1.58 -3.82 10.24
CA ILE A 10 -0.79 -2.64 9.92
C ILE A 10 -1.09 -1.59 11.00
N ALA A 11 -0.15 -1.38 11.91
CA ALA A 11 -0.25 -0.28 12.87
C ALA A 11 0.11 1.04 12.18
N PHE A 12 -0.90 1.84 11.82
CA PHE A 12 -0.68 3.22 11.38
C PHE A 12 -0.42 4.12 12.61
N ASN A 13 0.86 4.37 12.93
CA ASN A 13 1.24 5.28 14.01
C ASN A 13 1.22 6.77 13.57
N ARG A 14 0.20 7.22 12.82
CA ARG A 14 0.04 8.64 12.47
C ARG A 14 -1.24 9.21 13.07
N ARG A 15 -1.06 10.22 13.92
CA ARG A 15 -2.11 11.15 14.42
C ARG A 15 -2.54 12.21 13.39
N SER A 16 -1.99 12.21 12.19
CA SER A 16 -2.26 13.25 11.19
C SER A 16 -3.39 12.81 10.25
N PRO A 17 -4.45 13.62 10.07
CA PRO A 17 -5.49 13.33 9.09
C PRO A 17 -4.88 13.24 7.69
N ILE A 18 -5.36 12.27 6.92
CA ILE A 18 -5.06 12.15 5.50
C ILE A 18 -5.87 13.23 4.78
N VAL A 19 -5.19 14.23 4.21
CA VAL A 19 -5.82 15.35 3.51
C VAL A 19 -5.62 15.18 2.01
N PRO A 20 -6.66 15.36 1.17
CA PRO A 20 -6.50 15.41 -0.29
C PRO A 20 -5.51 16.52 -0.68
N GLN A 21 -4.62 16.23 -1.65
CA GLN A 21 -3.66 17.20 -2.16
C GLN A 21 -4.06 17.64 -3.57
N SER A 22 -4.38 18.93 -3.76
CA SER A 22 -4.54 19.49 -5.09
C SER A 22 -3.18 19.59 -5.79
N LEU A 23 -3.08 19.08 -7.01
CA LEU A 23 -1.87 19.14 -7.83
C LEU A 23 -1.97 20.17 -8.96
N SER A 24 -3.03 21.01 -8.97
CA SER A 24 -3.25 22.00 -10.02
C SER A 24 -2.08 22.98 -10.12
N GLY A 25 -1.53 23.11 -11.33
CA GLY A 25 -0.38 23.99 -11.62
C GLY A 25 1.00 23.43 -11.26
N ILE A 26 1.09 22.26 -10.60
CA ILE A 26 2.38 21.64 -10.25
C ILE A 26 2.79 20.62 -11.31
N ARG A 27 3.79 20.95 -12.13
CA ARG A 27 4.27 20.07 -13.22
C ARG A 27 4.88 18.74 -12.73
N ARG A 28 5.49 18.71 -11.55
CA ARG A 28 6.14 17.54 -10.94
C ARG A 28 6.00 17.56 -9.42
N PRO A 29 4.84 17.20 -8.88
CA PRO A 29 4.62 17.24 -7.45
C PRO A 29 5.48 16.19 -6.74
N SER A 30 6.15 16.62 -5.66
CA SER A 30 6.89 15.72 -4.77
C SER A 30 5.90 15.04 -3.83
N LEU A 31 5.54 13.79 -4.14
CA LEU A 31 4.62 13.00 -3.32
C LEU A 31 5.35 12.25 -2.20
N PRO A 32 4.72 12.07 -1.02
CA PRO A 32 5.34 11.37 0.09
C PRO A 32 5.60 9.91 -0.28
N LYS A 33 6.77 9.36 0.10
CA LYS A 33 7.08 7.94 -0.06
C LYS A 33 6.36 7.11 1.01
N LEU A 34 5.76 5.99 0.62
CA LEU A 34 5.11 5.04 1.54
C LEU A 34 5.88 3.71 1.54
N SER A 35 6.11 3.16 2.73
CA SER A 35 6.70 1.83 2.89
C SER A 35 6.20 1.19 4.18
N PHE A 36 5.94 -0.12 4.12
CA PHE A 36 5.60 -0.92 5.30
C PHE A 36 6.84 -1.64 5.80
N LYS A 37 7.15 -1.47 7.09
CA LYS A 37 8.14 -2.29 7.78
C LYS A 37 7.41 -3.50 8.36
N LEU A 38 7.78 -4.68 7.89
CA LEU A 38 7.20 -5.95 8.28
C LEU A 38 8.16 -6.69 9.19
N VAL A 39 7.66 -7.72 9.87
CA VAL A 39 8.47 -8.61 10.69
C VAL A 39 9.62 -9.22 9.88
N GLY A 40 10.75 -9.49 10.51
CA GLY A 40 11.93 -10.05 9.84
C GLY A 40 12.75 -9.03 9.04
N ASN A 41 12.65 -7.74 9.37
CA ASN A 41 13.33 -6.64 8.68
C ASN A 41 12.94 -6.46 7.20
N SER A 42 11.86 -7.10 6.76
CA SER A 42 11.32 -6.96 5.41
C SER A 42 10.68 -5.58 5.22
N VAL A 43 11.04 -4.89 4.14
CA VAL A 43 10.48 -3.57 3.80
C VAL A 43 9.72 -3.66 2.49
N PHE A 44 8.41 -3.44 2.56
CA PHE A 44 7.54 -3.36 1.39
C PHE A 44 7.37 -1.90 0.96
N SER A 45 8.19 -1.47 0.00
CA SER A 45 8.20 -0.09 -0.52
C SER A 45 7.31 0.07 -1.75
N LEU A 46 6.26 0.85 -1.61
CA LEU A 46 5.26 1.08 -2.66
C LEU A 46 5.70 2.18 -3.64
N PRO A 47 5.58 1.97 -4.95
CA PRO A 47 5.48 3.07 -5.92
C PRO A 47 4.34 4.01 -5.61
N VAL A 48 4.51 5.28 -5.98
CA VAL A 48 3.48 6.32 -5.85
C VAL A 48 2.14 5.89 -6.48
N GLY A 49 2.16 5.26 -7.66
CA GLY A 49 0.95 4.79 -8.33
C GLY A 49 0.18 3.70 -7.60
N ASN A 50 0.76 3.09 -6.56
CA ASN A 50 0.11 2.07 -5.75
C ASN A 50 -0.67 2.65 -4.56
N TYR A 51 -0.61 3.96 -4.31
CA TYR A 51 -1.37 4.64 -3.25
C TYR A 51 -1.86 6.04 -3.63
N PHE A 52 -1.45 6.62 -4.76
CA PHE A 52 -2.07 7.79 -5.36
C PHE A 52 -2.77 7.40 -6.67
N ILE A 53 -4.09 7.54 -6.71
CA ILE A 53 -4.93 7.22 -7.88
C ILE A 53 -5.38 8.49 -8.59
N ASP A 54 -5.51 8.41 -9.91
CA ASP A 54 -6.11 9.48 -10.72
C ASP A 54 -7.64 9.42 -10.60
N THR A 55 -8.27 10.50 -10.16
CA THR A 55 -9.73 10.60 -10.02
C THR A 55 -10.36 11.52 -11.06
N SER A 56 -9.58 12.47 -11.59
CA SER A 56 -9.93 13.31 -12.73
C SER A 56 -8.66 13.89 -13.36
N GLU A 57 -8.81 14.66 -14.45
CA GLU A 57 -7.68 15.32 -15.10
C GLU A 57 -6.91 16.20 -14.09
N ASN A 58 -5.61 15.94 -13.94
CA ASN A 58 -4.72 16.67 -13.03
C ASN A 58 -5.07 16.56 -11.53
N VAL A 59 -5.90 15.59 -11.13
CA VAL A 59 -6.23 15.33 -9.71
C VAL A 59 -5.81 13.92 -9.31
N LYS A 60 -4.93 13.83 -8.31
CA LYS A 60 -4.58 12.56 -7.66
C LYS A 60 -5.06 12.55 -6.21
N CYS A 61 -5.67 11.43 -5.81
CA CYS A 61 -6.14 11.22 -4.44
C CYS A 61 -5.30 10.16 -3.74
N LEU A 62 -5.05 10.35 -2.44
CA LEU A 62 -4.46 9.30 -1.60
C LEU A 62 -5.50 8.19 -1.37
N ALA A 63 -5.23 7.00 -1.89
CA ALA A 63 -6.07 5.82 -1.75
C ALA A 63 -5.76 5.09 -0.43
N LEU A 64 -6.00 5.76 0.69
CA LEU A 64 -5.92 5.16 2.02
C LEU A 64 -7.16 5.55 2.81
N GLN A 65 -7.90 4.55 3.27
CA GLN A 65 -9.07 4.74 4.11
C GLN A 65 -8.71 4.47 5.59
N PRO A 66 -9.07 5.38 6.51
CA PRO A 66 -8.88 5.13 7.94
C PRO A 66 -9.79 4.00 8.42
N VAL A 67 -9.25 3.16 9.30
CA VAL A 67 -10.02 2.15 10.03
C VAL A 67 -10.64 2.81 11.27
N THR A 68 -11.98 2.88 11.33
CA THR A 68 -12.71 3.63 12.36
C THR A 68 -13.21 2.78 13.53
N SER A 69 -13.18 1.45 13.41
CA SER A 69 -13.65 0.53 14.44
C SER A 69 -12.52 0.12 15.39
N SER A 70 -12.82 0.08 16.70
CA SER A 70 -11.93 -0.51 17.71
C SER A 70 -11.86 -2.03 17.49
N GLY A 71 -10.79 -2.48 16.82
CA GLY A 71 -10.59 -3.87 16.42
C GLY A 71 -10.60 -4.10 14.91
N GLY A 72 -10.67 -3.05 14.10
CA GLY A 72 -10.53 -3.19 12.65
C GLY A 72 -9.12 -3.63 12.26
N PHE A 73 -9.04 -4.42 11.19
CA PHE A 73 -7.78 -4.84 10.58
C PHE A 73 -7.43 -3.91 9.43
N SER A 74 -6.14 -3.81 9.12
CA SER A 74 -5.70 -3.10 7.93
C SER A 74 -5.66 -4.03 6.73
N VAL A 75 -5.98 -3.50 5.57
CA VAL A 75 -6.02 -4.26 4.32
C VAL A 75 -5.00 -3.67 3.36
N ILE A 76 -4.11 -4.52 2.84
CA ILE A 76 -3.29 -4.18 1.67
C ILE A 76 -4.18 -4.42 0.45
N GLU A 77 -4.76 -3.35 -0.09
CA GLU A 77 -5.70 -3.43 -1.21
C GLU A 77 -5.02 -3.88 -2.52
N ASN A 78 -5.81 -4.31 -3.50
CA ASN A 78 -5.33 -4.76 -4.80
C ASN A 78 -4.40 -3.74 -5.48
N VAL A 79 -4.71 -2.45 -5.43
CA VAL A 79 -3.87 -1.40 -6.03
C VAL A 79 -2.50 -1.35 -5.38
N MET A 80 -2.39 -1.56 -4.06
CA MET A 80 -1.11 -1.66 -3.36
C MET A 80 -0.27 -2.87 -3.81
N GLN A 81 -0.92 -3.91 -4.35
CA GLN A 81 -0.26 -5.15 -4.77
C GLN A 81 0.21 -5.14 -6.23
N GLN A 82 -0.26 -4.21 -7.07
CA GLN A 82 0.10 -4.18 -8.49
C GLN A 82 1.61 -3.95 -8.70
N GLY A 83 2.21 -4.69 -9.63
CA GLY A 83 3.66 -4.61 -9.90
C GLY A 83 4.54 -5.34 -8.87
N PHE A 84 3.91 -6.22 -8.07
CA PHE A 84 4.59 -7.18 -7.21
C PHE A 84 4.15 -8.60 -7.52
N LEU A 85 5.03 -9.56 -7.23
CA LEU A 85 4.70 -10.97 -7.07
C LEU A 85 4.49 -11.21 -5.58
N PHE A 86 3.36 -11.80 -5.21
CA PHE A 86 3.08 -12.25 -3.85
C PHE A 86 3.08 -13.78 -3.79
N GLU A 87 3.85 -14.33 -2.85
CA GLU A 87 3.90 -15.76 -2.57
C GLU A 87 3.27 -16.02 -1.21
N PHE A 88 2.26 -16.88 -1.20
CA PHE A 88 1.54 -17.27 0.01
C PHE A 88 2.04 -18.66 0.45
N ASP A 89 3.11 -18.69 1.25
CA ASP A 89 3.65 -19.92 1.82
C ASP A 89 2.82 -20.33 3.05
N ILE A 90 1.76 -21.10 2.78
CA ILE A 90 0.85 -21.63 3.81
C ILE A 90 1.59 -22.60 4.73
N GLY A 91 2.55 -23.38 4.20
CA GLY A 91 3.29 -24.39 4.97
C GLY A 91 4.14 -23.76 6.08
N ARG A 92 4.68 -22.58 5.83
CA ARG A 92 5.46 -21.82 6.82
C ARG A 92 4.72 -20.65 7.44
N SER A 93 3.44 -20.44 7.09
CA SER A 93 2.65 -19.26 7.50
C SER A 93 3.37 -17.93 7.19
N GLN A 94 3.95 -17.83 5.99
CA GLN A 94 4.71 -16.66 5.55
C GLN A 94 4.11 -16.05 4.29
N LEU A 95 4.27 -14.73 4.17
CA LEU A 95 4.00 -13.98 2.94
C LEU A 95 5.33 -13.48 2.37
N GLY A 96 5.65 -13.93 1.16
CA GLY A 96 6.74 -13.40 0.35
C GLY A 96 6.23 -12.31 -0.59
N PHE A 97 7.07 -11.31 -0.86
CA PHE A 97 6.80 -10.31 -1.90
C PHE A 97 8.09 -9.90 -2.61
N SER A 98 8.00 -9.67 -3.91
CA SER A 98 9.09 -9.13 -4.72
C SER A 98 8.53 -8.26 -5.84
N ARG A 99 9.34 -7.35 -6.39
CA ARG A 99 8.94 -6.58 -7.57
C ARG A 99 8.69 -7.53 -8.75
N SER A 100 7.54 -7.40 -9.40
CA SER A 100 7.26 -8.09 -10.65
C SER A 100 7.54 -7.18 -11.85
N GLY A 101 8.09 -7.77 -12.91
CA GLY A 101 8.50 -7.07 -14.13
C GLY A 101 10.01 -7.07 -14.32
N CYS A 102 10.43 -7.05 -15.58
CA CYS A 102 11.84 -6.90 -15.92
C CYS A 102 12.29 -5.48 -15.55
N THR A 103 13.32 -5.34 -14.72
CA THR A 103 14.10 -4.10 -14.71
C THR A 103 14.67 -3.94 -16.12
N ARG A 104 14.29 -2.91 -16.87
CA ARG A 104 15.14 -2.50 -18.00
C ARG A 104 16.49 -2.14 -17.40
N ALA A 105 17.52 -2.90 -17.77
CA ALA A 105 18.91 -2.55 -17.55
C ALA A 105 19.22 -1.26 -18.34
#